data_AF-A0A6H9KV27-F1
#
_entry.id   AF-A0A6H9KV27-F1
#
_cell.length_a   1.000
_cell.length_b   1.000
_cell.length_c   1.000
_cell.angle_alpha   90.00
_cell.angle_beta   90.00
_cell.angle_gamma   90.00
#
_symmetry.space_group_name_H-M   'P 1'
#
loop_
_entity.id
_entity.type
_entity.pdbx_description
1 polymer ?
#
loop_
_entity_poly.entity_id
_entity_poly.type
_entity_poly.pdbx_seq_one_letter_code
_entity_poly.pdbx_strand_id
1 'polypeptide(L)'
;MIAVVCFDVFTRYFLKRSSIAIQELEWHIFAVIFLLGAAFTLKHERHVRVDAVYNSLSERWQAWINFLGSLFFLLPFALLVIWASTSFVTNSFALGETSPDPGGLPARWLLKACIPLAFFLLLLQGLSMNFKAILALWGGEGKCDE
;
A
#
# COMPACT_ATOMS: atom_id res chain seq x y z
N MET A 1 -16.14 1.53 -0.18
CA MET A 1 -16.16 1.20 1.26
C MET A 1 -17.40 1.75 1.95
N ILE A 2 -17.56 3.07 2.08
CA ILE A 2 -18.68 3.69 2.81
C ILE A 2 -20.04 3.18 2.32
N ALA A 3 -20.26 3.13 1.00
CA ALA A 3 -21.51 2.62 0.43
C ALA A 3 -21.79 1.15 0.81
N VAL A 4 -20.76 0.31 0.90
CA VAL A 4 -20.89 -1.11 1.29
C VAL A 4 -21.29 -1.21 2.77
N VAL A 5 -20.64 -0.42 3.63
CA VAL A 5 -20.97 -0.34 5.06
C VAL A 5 -22.39 0.18 5.27
N CYS A 6 -22.78 1.24 4.57
CA CYS A 6 -24.16 1.75 4.63
C CYS A 6 -25.17 0.70 4.18
N PHE A 7 -24.84 -0.08 3.15
CA PHE A 7 -25.70 -1.16 2.66
C PHE A 7 -25.79 -2.32 3.67
N ASP A 8 -24.67 -2.73 4.28
CA ASP A 8 -24.68 -3.77 5.32
C ASP A 8 -25.53 -3.33 6.52
N VAL A 9 -25.29 -2.13 7.04
CA VAL A 9 -26.08 -1.54 8.14
C VAL A 9 -27.57 -1.48 7.74
N PHE A 10 -27.90 -1.00 6.55
CA PHE A 10 -29.29 -0.94 6.10
C PHE A 10 -29.96 -2.32 6.07
N THR A 11 -29.32 -3.31 5.43
CA THR A 11 -29.88 -4.67 5.34
C THR A 11 -30.00 -5.35 6.70
N ARG A 12 -29.01 -5.14 7.58
CA ARG A 12 -28.99 -5.69 8.93
C ARG A 12 -30.10 -5.14 9.82
N TYR A 13 -30.33 -3.83 9.80
CA TYR A 13 -31.29 -3.19 10.69
C TYR A 13 -32.72 -3.14 10.11
N PHE A 14 -32.89 -2.89 8.81
CA PHE A 14 -34.23 -2.76 8.20
C PHE A 14 -34.76 -4.08 7.67
N LEU A 15 -33.92 -4.86 6.99
CA LEU A 15 -34.31 -6.14 6.38
C LEU A 15 -34.11 -7.33 7.32
N LYS A 16 -33.51 -7.12 8.50
CA LYS A 16 -33.15 -8.16 9.49
C LYS A 16 -32.38 -9.33 8.87
N ARG A 17 -31.60 -9.05 7.82
CA ARG A 17 -30.74 -10.02 7.13
C ARG A 17 -29.30 -9.56 7.24
N SER A 18 -28.41 -10.47 7.63
CA SER A 18 -26.96 -10.24 7.65
C SER A 18 -26.30 -11.14 6.60
N SER A 19 -25.32 -10.61 5.86
CA SER A 19 -24.57 -11.37 4.86
C SER A 19 -23.09 -11.35 5.19
N ILE A 20 -22.53 -12.54 5.40
CA ILE A 20 -21.10 -12.72 5.68
C ILE A 20 -20.27 -12.23 4.49
N ALA A 21 -20.69 -12.52 3.24
CA ALA A 21 -20.02 -12.01 2.05
C ALA A 21 -19.90 -10.47 2.01
N ILE A 22 -20.93 -9.73 2.44
CA ILE A 22 -20.89 -8.26 2.48
C ILE A 22 -19.91 -7.80 3.57
N GLN A 23 -20.00 -8.37 4.76
CA GLN A 23 -19.07 -8.06 5.85
C GLN A 23 -17.62 -8.39 5.47
N GLU A 24 -17.40 -9.46 4.72
CA GLU A 24 -16.08 -9.78 4.20
C GLU A 24 -15.61 -8.78 3.15
N LEU A 25 -16.49 -8.38 2.23
CA LEU A 25 -16.21 -7.40 1.20
C LEU A 25 -15.75 -6.06 1.79
N GLU A 26 -16.29 -5.66 2.94
CA GLU A 26 -15.89 -4.43 3.63
C GLU A 26 -14.40 -4.43 3.98
N TRP A 27 -13.92 -5.46 4.68
CA TRP A 27 -12.52 -5.53 5.09
C TRP A 27 -11.60 -5.83 3.89
N HIS A 28 -12.08 -6.54 2.87
CA HIS A 28 -11.33 -6.72 1.62
C HIS A 28 -11.11 -5.38 0.91
N ILE A 29 -12.16 -4.60 0.69
CA ILE A 29 -12.05 -3.28 0.04
C ILE A 29 -11.18 -2.35 0.88
N PHE A 30 -11.35 -2.35 2.20
CA PHE A 30 -10.48 -1.59 3.10
C PHE A 30 -9.01 -1.95 2.91
N ALA A 31 -8.67 -3.24 2.97
CA ALA A 31 -7.29 -3.71 2.78
C ALA A 31 -6.73 -3.32 1.40
N VAL A 32 -7.51 -3.46 0.33
CA VAL A 32 -7.10 -3.07 -1.04
C VAL A 32 -6.82 -1.57 -1.12
N ILE A 33 -7.68 -0.72 -0.55
CA ILE A 33 -7.48 0.73 -0.56
C ILE A 33 -6.20 1.11 0.18
N PHE A 34 -5.93 0.50 1.34
CA PHE A 34 -4.71 0.77 2.11
C PHE A 34 -3.45 0.28 1.38
N LEU A 35 -3.48 -0.95 0.86
CA LEU A 35 -2.35 -1.54 0.13
C LEU A 35 -2.00 -0.71 -1.11
N LEU A 36 -2.96 -0.48 -2.00
CA LEU A 36 -2.73 0.28 -3.23
C LEU A 36 -2.50 1.77 -2.96
N GLY A 37 -3.12 2.31 -1.90
CA GLY A 37 -2.95 3.69 -1.45
C GLY A 37 -1.58 3.98 -0.85
N ALA A 38 -0.83 2.98 -0.38
CA ALA A 38 0.50 3.17 0.20
C ALA A 38 1.48 3.82 -0.79
N ALA A 39 1.52 3.36 -2.05
CA ALA A 39 2.35 3.95 -3.08
C ALA A 39 1.92 5.39 -3.42
N PHE A 40 0.61 5.66 -3.44
CA PHE A 40 0.07 6.98 -3.70
C PHE A 40 0.40 7.97 -2.58
N THR A 41 0.25 7.56 -1.32
CA THR A 41 0.56 8.40 -0.15
C THR A 41 2.05 8.67 -0.05
N LEU A 42 2.90 7.69 -0.36
CA LEU A 42 4.35 7.89 -0.45
C LEU A 42 4.72 8.91 -1.54
N LYS A 43 4.06 8.86 -2.70
CA LYS A 43 4.27 9.86 -3.77
C LYS A 43 3.97 11.30 -3.34
N HIS A 44 2.98 11.48 -2.47
CA HIS A 44 2.55 12.79 -1.99
C HIS A 44 3.19 13.16 -0.63
N GLU A 45 4.21 12.42 -0.18
CA GLU A 45 4.87 12.67 1.10
C GLU A 45 3.90 12.66 2.31
N ARG A 46 2.79 11.90 2.18
CA ARG A 46 1.78 11.70 3.24
C ARG A 46 1.89 10.33 3.90
N HIS A 47 2.89 9.55 3.51
CA HIS A 47 3.21 8.33 4.23
C HIS A 47 3.77 8.72 5.61
N VAL A 48 3.37 8.02 6.66
CA VAL A 48 3.79 8.33 8.04
C VAL A 48 5.31 8.44 8.11
N ARG A 49 5.79 9.63 8.45
CA ARG A 49 7.22 9.97 8.60
C ARG A 49 7.39 10.89 9.81
N VAL A 50 8.62 11.00 10.30
CA VAL A 50 8.93 11.88 11.44
C VAL A 50 9.21 13.29 10.91
N ASP A 51 8.14 14.05 10.67
CA ASP A 51 8.20 15.38 10.05
C ASP A 51 9.01 16.41 10.86
N ALA A 52 8.95 16.36 12.19
CA ALA A 52 9.61 17.35 13.05
C ALA A 52 11.14 17.36 12.87
N VAL A 53 11.76 16.20 12.71
CA VAL A 53 13.19 16.09 12.47
C VAL A 53 13.49 16.39 11.00
N TYR A 54 12.70 15.83 10.08
CA TYR A 54 12.92 15.97 8.64
C TYR A 54 12.92 17.43 8.18
N ASN A 55 11.95 18.22 8.63
CA ASN A 55 11.79 19.62 8.24
C ASN A 55 12.87 20.55 8.83
N SER A 56 13.59 20.10 9.87
CA SER A 56 14.68 20.87 10.48
C SER A 56 16.03 20.71 9.76
N LEU A 57 16.13 19.76 8.83
CA LEU A 57 17.35 19.45 8.10
C LEU A 57 17.45 20.25 6.81
N SER A 58 18.68 20.52 6.36
CA SER A 58 18.91 21.14 5.05
C SER A 58 18.51 20.21 3.90
N GLU A 59 18.20 20.77 2.73
CA GLU A 59 17.77 20.03 1.55
C GLU A 59 18.73 18.89 1.16
N ARG A 60 20.03 19.09 1.34
CA ARG A 60 21.05 18.05 1.09
C ARG A 60 20.89 16.86 2.03
N TRP A 61 20.64 17.10 3.32
CA TRP A 61 20.42 16.02 4.29
C TRP A 61 19.07 15.33 4.09
N GLN A 62 18.03 16.07 3.72
CA GLN A 62 16.73 15.50 3.34
C GLN A 62 16.87 14.57 2.12
N ALA A 63 17.62 14.98 1.09
CA ALA A 63 17.91 14.16 -0.08
C ALA A 63 18.70 12.90 0.28
N TRP A 64 19.71 12.99 1.15
CA TRP A 64 20.45 11.82 1.63
C TRP A 64 19.56 10.84 2.41
N ILE A 65 18.69 11.32 3.30
CA ILE A 65 17.77 10.48 4.05
C ILE A 65 16.81 9.76 3.10
N ASN A 66 16.22 10.47 2.14
CA ASN A 66 15.31 9.87 1.16
C ASN A 66 16.03 8.83 0.30
N PHE A 67 17.25 9.12 -0.15
CA PHE A 67 18.05 8.21 -0.96
C PHE A 67 18.44 6.94 -0.18
N LEU A 68 19.08 7.09 0.97
CA LEU A 68 19.53 5.96 1.78
C LEU A 68 18.35 5.17 2.35
N GLY A 69 17.33 5.87 2.82
CA GLY A 69 16.08 5.30 3.31
C GLY A 69 15.40 4.44 2.25
N SER A 70 15.24 4.99 1.04
CA SER A 70 14.61 4.25 -0.05
C SER A 70 15.50 3.11 -0.56
N LEU A 71 16.80 3.33 -0.72
CA LEU A 71 17.73 2.34 -1.26
C LEU A 71 17.96 1.14 -0.34
N PHE A 72 18.15 1.37 0.96
CA PHE A 72 18.53 0.31 1.91
C PHE A 72 17.33 -0.29 2.67
N PHE A 73 16.24 0.45 2.82
CA PHE A 73 15.07 -0.05 3.56
C PHE A 73 13.90 -0.31 2.61
N LEU A 74 13.45 0.69 1.85
CA LEU A 74 12.23 0.55 1.06
C LEU A 74 12.38 -0.47 -0.07
N LEU A 75 13.40 -0.35 -0.92
CA LEU A 75 13.58 -1.24 -2.08
C LEU A 75 13.81 -2.70 -1.66
N PRO A 76 14.71 -3.03 -0.72
CA PRO A 76 14.93 -4.42 -0.32
C PRO A 76 13.69 -5.01 0.36
N PHE A 77 12.99 -4.21 1.19
CA PHE A 77 11.74 -4.65 1.81
C PHE A 77 10.65 -4.91 0.76
N ALA A 78 10.47 -4.00 -0.20
CA ALA A 78 9.49 -4.17 -1.26
C ALA A 78 9.78 -5.42 -2.13
N LEU A 79 11.04 -5.65 -2.50
CA LEU A 79 11.46 -6.85 -3.23
C LEU A 79 11.20 -8.13 -2.43
N LEU A 80 11.54 -8.13 -1.14
CA LEU A 80 11.29 -9.27 -0.26
C LEU A 80 9.80 -9.59 -0.18
N VAL A 81 8.95 -8.58 0.02
CA VAL A 81 7.50 -8.78 0.10
C VAL A 81 6.94 -9.25 -1.24
N ILE A 82 7.36 -8.71 -2.38
CA ILE A 82 6.94 -9.19 -3.70
C ILE A 82 7.30 -10.67 -3.87
N TRP A 83 8.53 -11.06 -3.54
CA TRP A 83 9.00 -12.44 -3.66
C TRP A 83 8.19 -13.40 -2.76
N ALA A 84 8.06 -13.07 -1.47
CA ALA A 84 7.34 -13.90 -0.51
C ALA A 84 5.83 -13.98 -0.82
N SER A 85 5.21 -12.85 -1.18
CA SER A 85 3.79 -12.79 -1.46
C SER A 85 3.42 -13.45 -2.79
N THR A 86 4.31 -13.50 -3.78
CA THR A 86 4.04 -14.20 -5.05
C THR A 86 3.79 -15.68 -4.81
N SER A 87 4.64 -16.36 -4.03
CA SER A 87 4.45 -17.77 -3.65
C SER A 87 3.18 -17.99 -2.82
N PHE A 88 2.86 -17.01 -1.95
CA PHE A 88 1.63 -17.05 -1.15
C PHE A 88 0.36 -16.97 -2.01
N VAL A 89 0.37 -16.12 -3.04
CA VAL A 89 -0.75 -15.93 -3.97
C VAL A 89 -0.92 -17.12 -4.89
N THR A 90 0.18 -17.65 -5.45
CA THR A 90 0.12 -18.79 -6.38
C THR A 90 -0.41 -20.04 -5.67
N ASN A 91 0.00 -20.29 -4.42
CA ASN A 91 -0.54 -21.39 -3.63
C ASN A 91 -2.05 -21.20 -3.34
N SER A 92 -2.46 -19.99 -2.97
CA SER A 92 -3.88 -19.65 -2.73
C SER A 92 -4.74 -19.84 -3.99
N PHE A 93 -4.21 -19.46 -5.15
CA PHE A 93 -4.87 -19.64 -6.44
C PHE A 93 -5.00 -21.12 -6.81
N ALA A 94 -3.91 -21.90 -6.66
CA ALA A 94 -3.90 -23.32 -6.97
C ALA A 94 -4.88 -24.13 -6.09
N LEU A 95 -5.06 -23.71 -4.83
CA LEU A 95 -6.02 -24.31 -3.91
C LEU A 95 -7.45 -23.81 -4.12
N GLY A 96 -7.69 -22.82 -4.99
CA GLY A 96 -9.01 -22.22 -5.16
C GLY A 96 -9.55 -21.62 -3.87
N GLU A 97 -8.69 -20.97 -3.09
CA GLU A 97 -9.02 -20.59 -1.70
C GLU A 97 -10.28 -19.73 -1.61
N THR A 98 -11.20 -20.18 -0.76
CA THR A 98 -12.48 -19.53 -0.45
C THR A 98 -12.52 -19.15 1.02
N SER A 99 -13.49 -18.31 1.40
CA SER A 99 -13.74 -18.04 2.81
C SER A 99 -14.09 -19.33 3.57
N PRO A 100 -13.52 -19.55 4.78
CA PRO A 100 -13.91 -20.63 5.67
C PRO A 100 -15.30 -20.39 6.28
N ASP A 101 -15.81 -19.15 6.25
CA ASP A 101 -17.11 -18.83 6.80
C ASP A 101 -18.23 -19.23 5.82
N PRO A 102 -19.31 -19.89 6.29
CA PRO A 102 -20.43 -20.27 5.44
C PRO A 102 -21.05 -19.06 4.72
N GLY A 103 -21.05 -19.07 3.39
CA GLY A 103 -21.55 -17.96 2.59
C GLY A 103 -20.62 -16.74 2.52
N GLY A 104 -19.33 -16.92 2.84
CA GLY A 104 -18.29 -15.93 2.60
C GLY A 104 -17.87 -15.84 1.13
N LEU A 105 -16.96 -14.90 0.84
CA LEU A 105 -16.53 -14.57 -0.50
C LEU A 105 -15.70 -15.71 -1.13
N PRO A 106 -15.97 -16.04 -2.41
CA PRO A 106 -15.09 -16.89 -3.19
C PRO A 106 -13.82 -16.11 -3.59
N ALA A 107 -12.77 -16.84 -3.99
CA ALA A 107 -11.56 -16.27 -4.59
C ALA A 107 -10.76 -15.32 -3.67
N ARG A 108 -10.44 -15.76 -2.46
CA ARG A 108 -9.57 -15.00 -1.52
C ARG A 108 -8.17 -14.72 -2.09
N TRP A 109 -7.73 -15.49 -3.07
CA TRP A 109 -6.48 -15.25 -3.80
C TRP A 109 -6.43 -13.86 -4.45
N LEU A 110 -7.58 -13.27 -4.82
CA LEU A 110 -7.64 -11.94 -5.43
C LEU A 110 -7.15 -10.86 -4.47
N LEU A 111 -7.57 -10.90 -3.20
CA LEU A 111 -7.09 -9.99 -2.17
C LEU A 111 -5.58 -10.17 -1.94
N LYS A 112 -5.13 -11.42 -1.87
CA LYS A 112 -3.71 -11.73 -1.68
C LYS A 112 -2.88 -11.19 -2.85
N ALA A 113 -3.39 -11.26 -4.07
CA ALA A 113 -2.73 -10.75 -5.28
C ALA A 113 -2.54 -9.22 -5.26
N CYS A 114 -3.36 -8.48 -4.49
CA CYS A 114 -3.16 -7.06 -4.29
C CYS A 114 -1.88 -6.74 -3.49
N ILE A 115 -1.34 -7.69 -2.70
CA ILE A 115 -0.10 -7.50 -1.93
C ILE A 115 1.12 -7.31 -2.87
N PRO A 116 1.49 -8.27 -3.74
CA PRO A 116 2.63 -8.06 -4.64
C PRO A 116 2.42 -6.87 -5.58
N LEU A 117 1.18 -6.62 -6.00
CA LEU A 117 0.85 -5.46 -6.84
C LEU A 117 1.11 -4.13 -6.11
N ALA A 118 0.66 -4.00 -4.86
CA ALA A 118 0.91 -2.80 -4.05
C ALA A 118 2.40 -2.54 -3.81
N PHE A 119 3.14 -3.59 -3.47
CA PHE A 119 4.58 -3.48 -3.24
C PHE A 119 5.37 -3.23 -4.51
N PHE A 120 4.90 -3.74 -5.66
CA PHE A 120 5.44 -3.37 -6.96
C PHE A 120 5.26 -1.87 -7.25
N LEU A 121 4.08 -1.30 -6.97
CA LEU A 121 3.85 0.14 -7.09
C LEU A 121 4.72 0.96 -6.13
N LEU A 122 4.89 0.49 -4.88
CA LEU A 122 5.80 1.09 -3.91
C LEU A 122 7.25 1.07 -4.40
N LEU A 123 7.68 -0.03 -5.01
CA LEU A 123 9.02 -0.18 -5.58
C LEU A 123 9.26 0.83 -6.71
N LEU A 124 8.30 1.00 -7.62
CA LEU A 124 8.37 2.02 -8.67
C LEU A 124 8.46 3.44 -8.09
N GLN A 125 7.67 3.73 -7.05
CA GLN A 125 7.72 5.02 -6.37
C GLN A 125 9.05 5.25 -5.64
N GLY A 126 9.58 4.22 -4.97
CA GLY A 126 10.88 4.26 -4.29
C GLY A 126 12.04 4.50 -5.26
N LEU A 127 12.00 3.88 -6.44
CA LEU A 127 12.94 4.17 -7.53
C LEU A 127 12.84 5.63 -7.98
N SER A 128 11.63 6.15 -8.20
CA SER A 128 11.44 7.57 -8.55
C SER A 128 12.01 8.52 -7.49
N MET A 129 11.81 8.20 -6.20
CA MET A 129 12.36 8.95 -5.09
C MET A 129 13.90 8.94 -5.09
N ASN A 130 14.52 7.78 -5.36
CA ASN A 130 15.98 7.67 -5.46
C ASN A 130 16.55 8.50 -6.61
N PHE A 131 15.95 8.45 -7.79
CA PHE A 131 16.41 9.27 -8.92
C PHE A 131 16.31 10.77 -8.63
N LYS A 132 15.22 11.23 -8.01
CA LYS A 132 15.05 12.63 -7.60
C LYS A 132 16.08 13.04 -6.54
N ALA A 133 16.35 12.17 -5.58
CA ALA A 133 17.34 12.44 -4.55
C ALA A 133 18.77 12.52 -5.12
N ILE A 134 19.14 11.63 -6.04
CA ILE A 134 20.43 11.71 -6.75
C ILE A 134 20.54 13.04 -7.52
N LEU A 135 19.50 13.43 -8.25
CA LEU A 135 19.48 14.70 -8.99
C LEU A 135 19.66 15.91 -8.06
N ALA A 136 18.99 15.92 -6.90
CA ALA A 136 19.13 16.98 -5.90
C ALA A 136 20.55 17.04 -5.29
N LEU A 137 21.21 15.88 -5.14
CA LEU A 137 22.59 15.82 -4.65
C LEU A 137 23.62 16.24 -5.69
N TRP A 138 23.38 15.95 -6.98
CA TRP A 138 24.34 16.21 -8.06
C TRP A 138 24.20 17.61 -8.66
N GLY A 139 22.97 18.10 -8.81
CA GLY A 139 22.66 19.43 -9.36
C GLY A 139 22.75 20.54 -8.33
N GLY A 140 23.77 20.49 -7.46
CA GLY A 140 23.90 21.35 -6.28
C GLY A 140 23.42 22.79 -6.49
N GLU A 141 22.54 23.25 -5.59
CA GLU A 141 22.06 24.63 -5.44
C GLU A 141 21.28 25.18 -6.64
N GLY A 142 19.95 25.06 -6.60
CA GLY A 142 19.12 25.82 -7.55
C GLY A 142 17.71 25.30 -7.74
N LYS A 143 16.88 25.37 -6.69
CA LYS A 143 15.47 25.73 -6.88
C LYS A 143 15.01 26.55 -5.69
N CYS A 144 14.96 27.86 -5.93
CA CYS A 144 14.24 28.82 -5.11
C CYS A 144 12.88 28.27 -4.72
N ASP A 145 12.53 28.54 -3.47
CA ASP A 145 11.19 28.82 -2.99
C ASP A 145 10.20 29.19 -4.12
N GLU A 146 9.21 28.32 -4.34
CA GLU A 146 7.84 28.70 -4.71
C GLU A 146 6.85 27.75 -4.04
#